data_AF-A0A9P7EC34-F1
#
_entry.id   AF-A0A9P7EC34-F1
#
_cell.length_a   1.000
_cell.length_b   1.000
_cell.length_c   1.000
_cell.angle_alpha   90.00
_cell.angle_beta   90.00
_cell.angle_gamma   90.00
#
_symmetry.space_group_name_H-M   'P 1'
#
loop_
_entity.id
_entity.type
_entity.pdbx_description
1 polymer ?
#
loop_
_entity_poly.entity_id
_entity_poly.type
_entity_poly.pdbx_seq_one_letter_code
_entity_poly.pdbx_strand_id
1 'polypeptide(L)'
;MVKFLPAPDDLIRPIIEDFMAKGYSNTEIISHLCKHYDTDAYNVLIDLLKKQRSQWGLKSAHGQAHTITSIGPTIERVKDYCVKLFLHVAVKPFSGCILWIKIWWTNCNPCLICGWYCDTVQALGAMPLVTQNDPGSENNGIANGHTLLCHMQDPALAHTLQHKFKGQHHNIKPEIFWSQLQ
;
A
#
# COMPACT_ATOMS: atom_id res chain seq x y z
N MET A 1 18.33 -18.24 -50.46
CA MET A 1 17.57 -17.43 -49.49
C MET A 1 16.54 -18.36 -48.85
N VAL A 2 16.81 -18.85 -47.63
CA VAL A 2 15.94 -19.84 -46.95
C VAL A 2 14.66 -19.12 -46.51
N LYS A 3 13.52 -19.53 -47.05
CA LYS A 3 12.20 -19.02 -46.61
C LYS A 3 11.80 -19.84 -45.38
N PHE A 4 11.98 -19.26 -44.19
CA PHE A 4 11.41 -19.80 -42.97
C PHE A 4 9.88 -19.81 -43.10
N LEU A 5 9.26 -20.92 -42.73
CA LEU A 5 7.80 -20.98 -42.67
C LEU A 5 7.33 -20.14 -41.47
N PRO A 6 6.14 -19.52 -41.51
CA PRO A 6 5.53 -18.98 -40.31
C PRO A 6 5.14 -20.15 -39.40
N ALA A 7 5.48 -20.04 -38.11
CA ALA A 7 5.12 -21.10 -37.17
C ALA A 7 3.60 -21.14 -36.95
N PRO A 8 3.01 -22.34 -36.75
CA PRO A 8 1.56 -22.48 -36.64
C PRO A 8 0.99 -21.67 -35.47
N ASP A 9 -0.04 -20.88 -35.76
CA ASP A 9 -0.70 -20.00 -34.79
C ASP A 9 -1.23 -20.77 -33.55
N ASP A 10 -1.70 -22.00 -33.75
CA ASP A 10 -2.25 -22.86 -32.68
C ASP A 10 -1.21 -23.23 -31.60
N LEU A 11 0.07 -23.28 -31.96
CA LEU A 11 1.14 -23.61 -31.03
C LEU A 11 1.63 -22.38 -30.27
N ILE A 12 1.74 -21.24 -30.96
CA ILE A 12 2.39 -20.04 -30.42
C ILE A 12 1.42 -19.18 -29.62
N ARG A 13 0.16 -19.07 -30.08
CA ARG A 13 -0.85 -18.22 -29.45
C ARG A 13 -1.02 -18.45 -27.94
N PRO A 14 -1.22 -19.69 -27.44
CA PRO A 14 -1.41 -19.90 -26.00
C PRO A 14 -0.17 -19.51 -25.17
N ILE A 15 1.03 -19.69 -25.73
CA ILE A 15 2.29 -19.35 -25.06
C ILE A 15 2.45 -17.82 -24.97
N ILE A 16 2.12 -17.10 -26.05
CA ILE A 16 2.14 -15.63 -26.05
C ILE A 16 1.10 -15.07 -25.07
N GLU A 17 -0.11 -15.63 -25.05
CA GLU A 17 -1.17 -15.19 -24.13
C GLU A 17 -0.76 -15.37 -22.66
N ASP A 18 -0.13 -16.49 -22.31
CA ASP A 18 0.41 -16.75 -20.96
C ASP A 18 1.54 -15.76 -20.59
N PHE A 19 2.50 -15.52 -21.47
CA PHE A 19 3.56 -14.54 -21.21
C PHE A 19 3.03 -13.11 -21.12
N MET A 20 2.00 -12.76 -21.89
CA MET A 20 1.34 -11.47 -21.77
C MET A 20 0.60 -11.33 -20.44
N ALA A 21 -0.08 -12.38 -19.97
CA ALA A 21 -0.74 -12.39 -18.66
C ALA A 21 0.27 -12.20 -17.51
N LYS A 22 1.50 -12.69 -17.69
CA LYS A 22 2.62 -12.51 -16.74
C LYS A 22 3.35 -11.17 -16.86
N GLY A 23 2.98 -10.33 -17.84
CA GLY A 23 3.51 -8.97 -17.99
C GLY A 23 4.85 -8.85 -18.73
N TYR A 24 5.28 -9.89 -19.45
CA TYR A 24 6.52 -9.83 -20.23
C TYR A 24 6.41 -8.84 -21.40
N SER A 25 7.50 -8.12 -21.67
CA SER A 25 7.64 -7.26 -22.85
C SER A 25 7.81 -8.08 -24.13
N ASN A 26 7.58 -7.47 -25.30
CA ASN A 26 7.74 -8.15 -26.60
C ASN A 26 9.13 -8.77 -26.80
N THR A 27 10.17 -8.09 -26.32
CA THR A 27 11.55 -8.55 -26.45
C THR A 27 11.80 -9.78 -25.57
N GLU A 28 11.25 -9.78 -24.35
CA GLU A 28 11.33 -10.92 -23.45
C GLU A 28 10.52 -12.11 -23.97
N ILE A 29 9.31 -11.87 -24.48
CA ILE A 29 8.47 -12.90 -25.10
C ILE A 29 9.26 -13.63 -26.19
N ILE A 30 9.96 -12.92 -27.07
CA ILE A 30 10.76 -13.54 -28.14
C ILE A 30 11.95 -14.32 -27.57
N SER A 31 12.66 -13.75 -26.58
CA SER A 31 13.77 -14.45 -25.92
C SER A 31 13.33 -15.75 -25.26
N HIS A 32 12.13 -15.78 -24.67
CA HIS A 32 11.55 -16.96 -24.05
C HIS A 32 10.97 -17.93 -25.09
N LEU A 33 10.37 -17.44 -26.16
CA LEU A 33 9.82 -18.23 -27.26
C LEU A 33 10.90 -19.11 -27.94
N CYS A 34 12.13 -18.62 -28.08
CA CYS A 34 13.26 -19.41 -28.58
C CYS A 34 13.58 -20.66 -27.74
N LYS A 35 13.08 -20.77 -26.49
CA LYS A 35 13.26 -21.95 -25.63
C LYS A 35 12.15 -23.00 -25.82
N HIS A 36 11.06 -22.65 -26.50
CA HIS A 36 9.84 -23.45 -26.59
C HIS A 36 9.58 -24.04 -27.99
N TYR A 37 10.32 -23.63 -29.03
CA TYR A 37 10.24 -24.23 -30.38
C TYR A 37 11.58 -24.17 -31.12
N ASP A 38 11.70 -24.99 -32.17
CA ASP A 38 12.90 -25.10 -33.01
C ASP A 38 13.13 -23.84 -33.86
N THR A 39 14.12 -23.04 -33.46
CA THR A 39 14.52 -21.79 -34.11
C THR A 39 15.17 -21.98 -35.48
N ASP A 40 15.58 -23.22 -35.83
CA ASP A 40 16.18 -23.51 -37.14
C ASP A 40 15.13 -23.66 -38.25
N ALA A 41 13.87 -23.95 -37.86
CA ALA A 41 12.75 -24.11 -38.79
C ALA A 41 11.85 -22.85 -38.90
N TYR A 42 11.79 -22.03 -37.84
CA TYR A 42 10.84 -20.91 -37.75
C TYR A 42 11.49 -19.69 -37.08
N ASN A 43 11.39 -18.50 -37.69
CA ASN A 43 11.90 -17.25 -37.12
C ASN A 43 10.75 -16.28 -36.84
N VAL A 44 10.60 -15.85 -35.58
CA VAL A 44 9.59 -14.87 -35.16
C VAL A 44 10.30 -13.55 -34.85
N LEU A 45 10.24 -12.62 -35.81
CA LEU A 45 10.71 -11.25 -35.61
C LEU A 45 9.68 -10.45 -34.80
N ILE A 46 10.15 -9.41 -34.11
CA ILE A 46 9.31 -8.48 -33.32
C ILE A 46 8.12 -7.96 -34.13
N ASP A 47 8.32 -7.65 -35.41
CA ASP A 47 7.27 -7.09 -36.27
C ASP A 47 6.21 -8.13 -36.66
N LEU A 48 6.62 -9.40 -36.79
CA LEU A 48 5.69 -10.51 -37.02
C LEU A 48 4.84 -10.76 -35.76
N LEU A 49 5.47 -10.74 -34.58
CA LEU A 49 4.77 -10.85 -33.30
C LEU A 49 3.75 -9.72 -33.11
N LYS A 50 4.15 -8.46 -33.40
CA LYS A 50 3.23 -7.30 -33.34
C LYS A 50 2.05 -7.47 -34.30
N LYS A 51 2.29 -7.98 -35.51
CA LYS A 51 1.26 -8.22 -36.52
C LYS A 51 0.29 -9.32 -36.08
N GLN A 52 0.80 -10.46 -35.60
CA GLN A 52 0.00 -11.57 -35.08
C GLN A 52 -0.83 -11.13 -33.87
N ARG A 53 -0.22 -10.43 -32.91
CA ARG A 53 -0.93 -9.85 -31.76
C ARG A 53 -2.07 -8.91 -32.16
N SER A 54 -1.86 -8.09 -33.20
CA SER A 54 -2.89 -7.22 -33.74
C SER A 54 -4.04 -8.03 -34.35
N GLN A 55 -3.73 -9.07 -35.13
CA GLN A 55 -4.72 -9.98 -35.73
C GLN A 55 -5.53 -10.75 -34.68
N TRP A 56 -4.91 -11.15 -33.57
CA TRP A 56 -5.58 -11.84 -32.47
C TRP A 56 -6.24 -10.91 -31.45
N GLY A 57 -6.16 -9.59 -31.64
CA GLY A 57 -6.75 -8.61 -30.71
C GLY A 57 -6.01 -8.46 -29.36
N LEU A 58 -4.80 -9.00 -29.24
CA LEU A 58 -3.95 -8.94 -28.04
C LEU A 58 -3.25 -7.59 -27.89
N LYS A 59 -4.06 -6.56 -27.62
CA LYS A 59 -3.61 -5.17 -27.42
C LYS A 59 -2.92 -5.01 -26.06
N SER A 60 -1.89 -4.16 -26.01
CA SER A 60 -1.28 -3.74 -24.74
C SER A 60 -2.24 -2.82 -23.97
N ALA A 61 -2.00 -2.64 -22.67
CA ALA A 61 -2.77 -1.70 -21.84
C ALA A 61 -2.87 -0.30 -22.47
N HIS A 62 -1.78 0.20 -23.06
CA HIS A 62 -1.75 1.47 -23.78
C HIS A 62 -2.52 1.42 -25.11
N GLY A 63 -2.45 0.30 -25.85
CA GLY A 63 -3.15 0.11 -27.12
C GLY A 63 -4.65 -0.19 -26.99
N GLN A 64 -5.13 -0.47 -25.79
CA GLN A 64 -6.55 -0.71 -25.51
C GLN A 64 -7.38 0.58 -25.49
N ALA A 65 -6.74 1.76 -25.51
CA ALA A 65 -7.38 3.08 -25.56
C ALA A 65 -8.49 3.24 -24.50
N HIS A 66 -8.22 2.76 -23.29
CA HIS A 66 -9.17 2.79 -22.20
C HIS A 66 -9.62 4.22 -21.89
N THR A 67 -10.94 4.43 -21.87
CA THR A 67 -11.58 5.67 -21.39
C THR A 67 -11.99 5.52 -19.94
N ILE A 68 -12.21 6.64 -19.24
CA ILE A 68 -12.70 6.66 -17.85
C ILE A 68 -13.94 5.75 -17.69
N THR A 69 -14.86 5.79 -18.67
CA THR A 69 -16.07 4.96 -18.70
C THR A 69 -15.78 3.46 -18.81
N SER A 70 -14.74 3.06 -19.56
CA SER A 70 -14.35 1.64 -19.69
C SER A 70 -13.58 1.10 -18.49
N ILE A 71 -12.85 1.96 -17.77
CA ILE A 71 -12.05 1.57 -16.60
C ILE A 71 -12.90 1.58 -15.32
N GLY A 72 -13.91 2.45 -15.25
CA GLY A 72 -14.76 2.68 -14.07
C GLY A 72 -15.22 1.41 -13.36
N PRO A 73 -15.87 0.45 -14.06
CA PRO A 73 -16.35 -0.79 -13.44
C PRO A 73 -15.24 -1.66 -12.84
N THR A 74 -14.05 -1.66 -13.44
CA THR A 74 -12.88 -2.39 -12.91
C THR A 74 -12.32 -1.70 -11.67
N ILE A 75 -12.26 -0.36 -11.66
CA ILE A 75 -11.85 0.42 -10.48
C ILE A 75 -12.83 0.20 -9.33
N GLU A 76 -14.14 0.19 -9.59
CA GLU A 76 -15.16 -0.06 -8.57
C GLU A 76 -14.99 -1.45 -7.94
N ARG A 77 -14.77 -2.48 -8.75
CA ARG A 77 -14.44 -3.83 -8.24
C ARG A 77 -13.18 -3.84 -7.39
N VAL A 78 -12.13 -3.11 -7.76
CA VAL A 78 -10.88 -3.04 -6.99
C VAL A 78 -11.07 -2.24 -5.69
N LYS A 79 -11.92 -1.20 -5.68
CA LYS A 79 -12.24 -0.43 -4.47
C LYS A 79 -12.87 -1.29 -3.38
N ASP A 80 -13.66 -2.29 -3.74
CA ASP A 80 -14.25 -3.25 -2.78
C ASP A 80 -13.19 -4.16 -2.12
N TYR A 81 -12.05 -4.37 -2.77
CA TYR A 81 -10.91 -5.13 -2.20
C TYR A 81 -9.81 -4.24 -1.59
N CYS A 82 -9.91 -2.92 -1.73
CA CYS A 82 -8.87 -2.02 -1.29
C CYS A 82 -9.03 -1.74 0.21
N VAL A 83 -8.26 -2.49 1.00
CA VAL A 83 -8.17 -2.29 2.46
C VAL A 83 -7.76 -0.83 2.72
N LYS A 84 -8.65 -0.05 3.35
CA LYS A 84 -8.30 1.31 3.78
C LYS A 84 -7.22 1.20 4.85
N LEU A 85 -6.02 1.64 4.53
CA LEU A 85 -4.91 1.71 5.47
C LEU A 85 -4.90 3.09 6.14
N PHE A 86 -4.74 3.08 7.46
CA PHE A 86 -4.63 4.22 8.32
C PHE A 86 -3.22 4.28 8.89
N LEU A 87 -2.63 5.47 8.90
CA LEU A 87 -1.38 5.72 9.60
C LEU A 87 -1.69 6.27 10.98
N HIS A 88 -1.16 5.62 12.00
CA HIS A 88 -1.19 6.12 13.37
C HIS A 88 0.19 6.64 13.75
N VAL A 89 0.25 7.90 14.17
CA VAL A 89 1.51 8.60 14.44
C VAL A 89 1.45 9.22 15.83
N ALA A 90 2.52 9.05 16.60
CA ALA A 90 2.74 9.86 17.80
C ALA A 90 4.01 10.70 17.64
N VAL A 91 3.91 11.96 18.05
CA VAL A 91 4.98 12.94 17.93
C VAL A 91 5.19 13.59 19.29
N LYS A 92 6.45 13.82 19.65
CA LYS A 92 6.83 14.66 20.78
C LYS A 92 6.77 16.14 20.36
N PRO A 93 5.85 16.96 20.90
CA PRO A 93 5.60 18.31 20.41
C PRO A 93 6.81 19.23 20.39
N PHE A 94 7.64 19.16 21.44
CA PHE A 94 8.77 20.09 21.61
C PHE A 94 9.88 19.86 20.59
N SER A 95 10.22 18.61 20.29
CA SER A 95 11.34 18.27 19.41
C SER A 95 10.90 17.88 18.00
N GLY A 96 9.60 17.67 17.76
CA GLY A 96 9.09 17.09 16.52
C GLY A 96 9.49 15.62 16.31
N CYS A 97 10.10 14.97 17.31
CA CYS A 97 10.52 13.58 17.18
C CYS A 97 9.30 12.66 17.07
N ILE A 98 9.30 11.81 16.05
CA ILE A 98 8.34 10.72 15.91
C ILE A 98 8.66 9.67 16.97
N LEU A 99 7.67 9.33 17.78
CA LEU A 99 7.77 8.26 18.77
C LEU A 99 7.37 6.92 18.16
N TRP A 100 6.34 6.91 17.32
CA TRP A 100 6.00 5.75 16.49
C TRP A 100 5.27 6.16 15.21
N ILE A 101 5.35 5.29 14.22
CA ILE A 101 4.49 5.25 13.04
C ILE A 101 4.02 3.80 12.88
N LYS A 102 2.71 3.60 12.81
CA LYS A 102 2.08 2.28 12.63
C LYS A 102 1.06 2.37 11.50
N ILE A 103 1.08 1.38 10.60
CA ILE A 103 0.10 1.25 9.52
C ILE A 103 -0.88 0.15 9.92
N TRP A 104 -2.18 0.42 9.86
CA TRP A 104 -3.21 -0.56 10.20
C TRP A 104 -4.48 -0.36 9.37
N TRP A 105 -5.31 -1.39 9.25
CA TRP A 105 -6.54 -1.33 8.43
C TRP A 105 -7.76 -0.75 9.17
N THR A 106 -7.64 -0.43 10.46
CA THR A 106 -8.69 0.23 11.25
C THR A 106 -8.08 1.24 12.21
N ASN A 107 -8.74 2.39 12.38
CA ASN A 107 -8.40 3.37 13.41
C ASN A 107 -9.27 3.23 14.67
N CYS A 108 -10.22 2.30 14.70
CA CYS A 108 -11.17 2.11 15.81
C CYS A 108 -10.81 0.88 16.65
N ASN A 109 -9.62 0.90 17.26
CA ASN A 109 -9.20 -0.13 18.22
C ASN A 109 -8.38 0.49 19.37
N PRO A 110 -9.05 0.92 20.46
CA PRO A 110 -8.39 1.63 21.55
C PRO A 110 -7.37 0.77 22.31
N CYS A 111 -7.58 -0.54 22.39
CA CYS A 111 -6.64 -1.45 23.04
C CYS A 111 -5.34 -1.57 22.26
N LEU A 112 -5.42 -1.68 20.93
CA LEU A 112 -4.24 -1.76 20.06
C LEU A 112 -3.41 -0.47 20.14
N ILE A 113 -4.09 0.68 20.06
CA ILE A 113 -3.45 1.99 20.13
C ILE A 113 -2.79 2.20 21.51
N CYS A 114 -3.46 1.79 22.59
CA CYS A 114 -2.88 1.80 23.93
C CYS A 114 -1.66 0.86 24.05
N GLY A 115 -1.69 -0.29 23.38
CA GLY A 115 -0.55 -1.21 23.34
C GLY A 115 0.70 -0.56 22.74
N TRP A 116 0.56 0.10 21.58
CA TRP A 116 1.67 0.84 20.97
C TRP A 116 2.23 1.95 21.87
N TYR A 117 1.36 2.60 22.64
CA TYR A 117 1.77 3.57 23.64
C TYR A 117 2.63 2.93 24.74
N CYS A 118 2.17 1.84 25.35
CA CYS A 118 2.90 1.12 26.37
C CYS A 118 4.25 0.60 25.87
N ASP A 119 4.29 0.01 24.67
CA ASP A 119 5.54 -0.45 24.03
C ASP A 119 6.56 0.69 23.91
N THR A 120 6.07 1.88 23.58
CA THR A 120 6.93 3.06 23.39
C THR A 120 7.44 3.62 24.72
N VAL A 121 6.59 3.69 25.74
CA VAL A 121 7.01 4.07 27.10
C VAL A 121 8.07 3.10 27.62
N GLN A 122 7.87 1.80 27.39
CA GLN A 122 8.83 0.76 27.75
C GLN A 122 10.15 0.92 26.99
N ALA A 123 10.11 1.13 25.68
CA ALA A 123 11.30 1.30 24.85
C ALA A 123 12.10 2.56 25.20
N LEU A 124 11.43 3.66 25.53
CA LEU A 124 12.07 4.92 25.94
C LEU A 124 12.54 4.90 27.39
N GLY A 125 12.04 3.98 28.21
CA GLY A 125 12.25 3.97 29.66
C GLY A 125 11.71 5.21 30.36
N ALA A 126 10.82 5.96 29.69
CA ALA A 126 10.32 7.24 30.15
C ALA A 126 8.88 7.44 29.69
N MET A 127 8.06 7.99 30.57
CA MET A 127 6.65 8.30 30.32
C MET A 127 6.44 9.82 30.27
N PRO A 128 5.66 10.36 29.32
CA PRO A 128 5.32 11.78 29.32
C PRO A 128 4.48 12.15 30.55
N LEU A 129 4.51 13.41 30.97
CA LEU A 129 3.63 13.89 32.05
C LEU A 129 2.17 14.01 31.59
N VAL A 130 1.96 14.46 30.35
CA VAL A 130 0.64 14.68 29.77
C VAL A 130 0.63 14.18 28.34
N THR A 131 -0.43 13.46 27.99
CA THR A 131 -0.72 13.05 26.61
C THR A 131 -1.82 13.93 26.01
N GLN A 132 -1.86 14.03 24.68
CA GLN A 132 -2.86 14.82 23.95
C GLN A 132 -3.34 14.06 22.72
N ASN A 133 -4.64 14.07 22.45
CA ASN A 133 -5.23 13.53 21.22
C ASN A 133 -6.57 14.22 20.88
N ASP A 134 -7.12 13.90 19.71
CA ASP A 134 -8.44 14.35 19.30
C ASP A 134 -9.54 13.65 20.12
N PRO A 135 -10.67 14.33 20.42
CA PRO A 135 -11.82 13.71 21.06
C PRO A 135 -12.36 12.56 20.19
N GLY A 136 -12.28 11.33 20.69
CA GLY A 136 -12.70 10.14 19.97
C GLY A 136 -12.67 8.90 20.86
N SER A 137 -13.55 7.92 20.61
CA SER A 137 -13.62 6.70 21.41
C SER A 137 -12.41 5.79 21.21
N GLU A 138 -11.78 5.87 20.04
CA GLU A 138 -10.55 5.19 19.68
C GLU A 138 -9.35 5.60 20.54
N ASN A 139 -9.38 6.81 21.09
CA ASN A 139 -8.27 7.42 21.81
C ASN A 139 -8.38 7.26 23.33
N ASN A 140 -9.53 6.78 23.81
CA ASN A 140 -9.80 6.58 25.24
C ASN A 140 -8.83 5.58 25.87
N GLY A 141 -8.32 4.61 25.11
CA GLY A 141 -7.32 3.65 25.58
C GLY A 141 -6.07 4.35 26.11
N ILE A 142 -5.51 5.30 25.34
CA ILE A 142 -4.34 6.08 25.77
C ILE A 142 -4.69 6.95 26.96
N ALA A 143 -5.83 7.67 26.93
CA ALA A 143 -6.19 8.59 28.00
C ALA A 143 -6.30 7.87 29.36
N ASN A 144 -7.00 6.74 29.38
CA ASN A 144 -7.22 5.94 30.58
C ASN A 144 -5.94 5.21 31.01
N GLY A 145 -5.27 4.54 30.08
CA GLY A 145 -4.04 3.79 30.35
C GLY A 145 -2.93 4.69 30.88
N HIS A 146 -2.73 5.85 30.25
CA HIS A 146 -1.75 6.84 30.70
C HIS A 146 -2.06 7.38 32.10
N THR A 147 -3.32 7.74 32.35
CA THR A 147 -3.73 8.26 33.66
C THR A 147 -3.52 7.22 34.76
N LEU A 148 -3.87 5.96 34.50
CA LEU A 148 -3.63 4.85 35.42
C LEU A 148 -2.14 4.69 35.74
N LEU A 149 -1.27 4.66 34.71
CA LEU A 149 0.18 4.53 34.88
C LEU A 149 0.76 5.69 35.68
N CYS A 150 0.31 6.92 35.44
CA CYS A 150 0.71 8.09 36.23
C CYS A 150 0.30 7.96 37.70
N HIS A 151 -0.93 7.55 37.99
CA HIS A 151 -1.39 7.37 39.38
C HIS A 151 -0.62 6.28 40.11
N MET A 152 -0.22 5.22 39.40
CA MET A 152 0.62 4.15 39.96
C MET A 152 2.04 4.62 40.30
N GLN A 153 2.59 5.57 39.53
CA GLN A 153 3.93 6.12 39.76
C GLN A 153 3.95 7.23 40.80
N ASP A 154 2.94 8.09 40.80
CA ASP A 154 2.82 9.23 41.71
C ASP A 154 1.42 9.27 42.33
N PRO A 155 1.27 8.79 43.58
CA PRO A 155 0.01 8.84 44.30
C PRO A 155 -0.55 10.25 44.49
N ALA A 156 0.27 11.31 44.40
CA ALA A 156 -0.20 12.69 44.51
C ALA A 156 -1.05 13.13 43.30
N LEU A 157 -0.94 12.41 42.18
CA LEU A 157 -1.78 12.61 41.00
C LEU A 157 -3.12 11.88 41.10
N ALA A 158 -3.40 11.17 42.19
CA ALA A 158 -4.67 10.50 42.39
C ALA A 158 -5.83 11.48 42.16
N HIS A 159 -6.87 11.00 41.46
CA HIS A 159 -8.07 11.77 41.12
C HIS A 159 -7.88 12.90 40.09
N THR A 160 -6.72 13.03 39.46
CA THR A 160 -6.56 13.94 38.30
C THR A 160 -6.54 13.17 36.96
N LEU A 161 -6.81 13.87 35.86
CA LEU A 161 -6.70 13.32 34.49
C LEU A 161 -5.42 13.83 33.83
N GLN A 162 -4.55 12.91 33.40
CA GLN A 162 -3.21 13.23 32.87
C GLN A 162 -3.23 13.31 31.34
N HIS A 163 -4.39 13.68 30.80
CA HIS A 163 -4.68 13.65 29.40
C HIS A 163 -5.44 14.91 28.98
N LYS A 164 -5.18 15.39 27.77
CA LYS A 164 -5.89 16.53 27.17
C LYS A 164 -6.52 16.13 25.84
N PHE A 165 -7.84 16.10 25.79
CA PHE A 165 -8.56 16.09 24.52
C PHE A 165 -8.49 17.49 23.89
N LYS A 166 -8.02 17.56 22.65
CA LYS A 166 -7.95 18.80 21.88
C LYS A 166 -8.67 18.58 20.56
N GLY A 167 -9.82 19.22 20.39
CA GLY A 167 -10.52 19.18 19.11
C GLY A 167 -9.92 20.16 18.09
N GLN A 168 -10.24 19.92 16.82
CA GLN A 168 -10.09 20.87 15.72
C GLN A 168 -8.64 21.37 15.53
N HIS A 169 -8.45 22.68 15.36
CA HIS A 169 -7.17 23.33 15.05
C HIS A 169 -6.16 23.36 16.21
N HIS A 170 -6.52 22.81 17.37
CA HIS A 170 -5.64 22.80 18.55
C HIS A 170 -4.88 21.48 18.72
N ASN A 171 -5.22 20.45 17.94
CA ASN A 171 -4.40 19.26 17.91
C ASN A 171 -3.15 19.49 17.05
N ILE A 172 -2.03 18.92 17.48
CA ILE A 172 -0.80 18.97 16.70
C ILE A 172 -0.96 17.94 15.59
N LYS A 173 -1.45 18.42 14.46
CA LYS A 173 -1.60 17.58 13.29
C LYS A 173 -0.21 17.23 12.78
N PRO A 174 0.03 15.96 12.43
CA PRO A 174 1.23 15.58 11.69
C PRO A 174 1.22 16.11 10.24
N GLU A 175 0.41 17.13 9.89
CA GLU A 175 0.21 17.70 8.53
C GLU A 175 1.52 17.95 7.77
N ILE A 176 2.58 18.44 8.43
CA ILE A 176 3.90 18.65 7.81
C ILE A 176 4.57 17.33 7.36
N PHE A 177 4.30 16.20 8.01
CA PHE A 177 4.86 14.90 7.62
C PHE A 177 4.23 14.34 6.34
N TRP A 178 2.99 14.71 6.04
CA TRP A 178 2.26 14.16 4.90
C TRP A 178 2.62 14.82 3.57
N SER A 179 3.09 16.06 3.58
CA SER A 179 3.55 16.73 2.35
C SER A 179 4.88 16.18 1.81
N GLN A 180 5.65 15.45 2.62
CA GLN A 180 6.94 14.86 2.22
C GLN A 180 6.84 13.40 1.74
N LEU A 181 5.65 12.82 1.76
CA LEU A 181 5.35 11.49 1.21
C LEU A 181 4.69 11.55 -0.18
N GLN A 182 4.69 12.74 -0.82
CA GLN A 182 4.24 12.95 -2.19
C GLN A 182 5.36 12.68 -3.21
#